data_AF-A0A924RHD4-F1
#
_entry.id   AF-A0A924RHD4-F1
#
_cell.length_a   1.000
_cell.length_b   1.000
_cell.length_c   1.000
_cell.angle_alpha   90.00
_cell.angle_beta   90.00
_cell.angle_gamma   90.00
#
_symmetry.space_group_name_H-M   'P 1'
#
loop_
_entity.id
_entity.type
_entity.pdbx_description
1 polymer ?
#
loop_
_entity_poly.entity_id
_entity_poly.type
_entity_poly.pdbx_seq_one_letter_code
_entity_poly.pdbx_strand_id
1 'polypeptide(L)'
;MRWPRSSARRRAVVSASLAALFAVVSATVLPAAISPAGAAASPGSVPTFGSQIEDYATYQGQTTCSPSPKRGAVLLQRWLMSRYAGTGTSGIVRSCSVGGRSEHKEGRAFDWRVSVDDSNERAAAESFVDLLRATDGNGNRNAVARRMGLMYVIWDDQIYSATSQFVPRPYVSSGCRTDALAACGDTLRHRDHVHVSMSWAGALAHTSFWDGSVSGQVVPPPASKPTPEPQPAPKPAPKPAPQPAPKP
;
A
#
# COMPACT_ATOMS: atom_id res chain seq x y z
N MET A 1 -82.76 -29.84 49.61
CA MET A 1 -82.71 -29.47 51.05
C MET A 1 -81.35 -29.91 51.63
N ARG A 2 -81.08 -29.63 52.92
CA ARG A 2 -79.81 -29.81 53.67
C ARG A 2 -78.90 -31.02 53.30
N TRP A 3 -77.61 -30.73 53.12
CA TRP A 3 -76.40 -31.23 53.85
C TRP A 3 -76.38 -32.62 54.55
N PRO A 4 -75.18 -33.20 54.83
CA PRO A 4 -73.80 -32.90 54.39
C PRO A 4 -73.23 -34.15 53.64
N ARG A 5 -72.04 -34.80 53.81
CA ARG A 5 -70.70 -34.73 54.48
C ARG A 5 -69.80 -35.76 53.70
N SER A 6 -68.47 -35.93 53.78
CA SER A 6 -67.31 -35.37 54.49
C SER A 6 -66.02 -35.68 53.66
N SER A 7 -64.79 -35.55 54.18
CA SER A 7 -63.52 -35.83 53.45
C SER A 7 -62.41 -36.48 54.29
N ALA A 8 -61.44 -37.21 53.67
CA ALA A 8 -60.01 -37.32 54.05
C ALA A 8 -59.19 -38.43 53.30
N ARG A 9 -57.85 -38.30 53.37
CA ARG A 9 -56.73 -39.25 53.02
C ARG A 9 -56.33 -39.25 51.51
N ARG A 10 -55.06 -39.03 51.09
CA ARG A 10 -53.69 -39.52 51.49
C ARG A 10 -53.40 -40.94 50.94
N ARG A 11 -52.22 -41.27 50.36
CA ARG A 11 -50.94 -40.52 50.19
C ARG A 11 -50.11 -41.08 48.98
N ALA A 12 -48.94 -40.51 48.74
CA ALA A 12 -48.03 -40.75 47.58
C ALA A 12 -47.55 -42.20 47.37
N VAL A 13 -47.13 -42.48 46.13
CA VAL A 13 -46.42 -43.70 45.69
C VAL A 13 -44.90 -43.48 45.72
N VAL A 14 -44.14 -44.54 46.03
CA VAL A 14 -42.68 -44.60 45.90
C VAL A 14 -42.34 -45.75 44.95
N SER A 15 -41.50 -45.49 43.94
CA SER A 15 -40.98 -46.50 43.03
C SER A 15 -39.46 -46.57 43.16
N ALA A 16 -38.92 -47.77 43.41
CA ALA A 16 -37.49 -48.00 43.52
C ALA A 16 -36.84 -48.27 42.15
N SER A 17 -35.56 -47.93 42.03
CA SER A 17 -34.79 -48.04 40.78
C SER A 17 -34.25 -49.45 40.54
N LEU A 18 -34.07 -49.80 39.27
CA LEU A 18 -33.14 -50.84 38.81
C LEU A 18 -32.22 -50.24 37.74
N ALA A 19 -30.95 -50.62 37.76
CA ALA A 19 -29.91 -49.98 36.96
C ALA A 19 -29.50 -50.81 35.73
N ALA A 20 -29.04 -50.11 34.69
CA ALA A 20 -28.31 -50.70 33.57
C ALA A 20 -27.08 -49.82 33.28
N LEU A 21 -25.88 -50.42 33.27
CA LEU A 21 -24.66 -49.71 32.92
C LEU A 21 -24.52 -49.62 31.39
N PHE A 22 -24.29 -48.41 30.88
CA PHE A 22 -23.68 -48.21 29.57
C PHE A 22 -22.49 -47.25 29.73
N ALA A 23 -21.27 -47.80 29.64
CA ALA A 23 -20.05 -47.02 29.63
C ALA A 23 -19.84 -46.38 28.25
N VAL A 24 -20.43 -45.20 28.04
CA VAL A 24 -20.23 -44.43 26.81
C VAL A 24 -18.83 -43.84 26.81
N VAL A 25 -17.93 -44.45 26.03
CA VAL A 25 -16.60 -43.87 25.75
C VAL A 25 -16.79 -42.70 24.79
N SER A 26 -17.01 -41.51 25.32
CA SER A 26 -17.07 -40.27 24.54
C SER A 26 -15.70 -39.93 23.98
N ALA A 27 -15.40 -40.44 22.78
CA ALA A 27 -14.27 -39.99 21.99
C ALA A 27 -14.47 -38.51 21.62
N THR A 28 -13.85 -37.61 22.40
CA THR A 28 -13.88 -36.17 22.15
C THR A 28 -13.04 -35.85 20.93
N VAL A 29 -13.66 -35.93 19.75
CA VAL A 29 -13.13 -35.30 18.53
C VAL A 29 -13.12 -33.80 18.79
N LEU A 30 -11.97 -33.26 19.18
CA LEU A 30 -11.78 -31.80 19.14
C LEU A 30 -11.97 -31.38 17.69
N PRO A 31 -12.89 -30.46 17.37
CA PRO A 31 -12.88 -29.83 16.07
C PRO A 31 -11.55 -29.09 15.96
N ALA A 32 -10.67 -29.57 15.07
CA ALA A 32 -9.48 -28.81 14.70
C ALA A 32 -9.99 -27.48 14.15
N ALA A 33 -9.77 -26.39 14.90
CA ALA A 33 -10.19 -25.07 14.48
C ALA A 33 -9.38 -24.72 13.23
N ILE A 34 -9.99 -24.89 12.06
CA ILE A 34 -9.50 -24.39 10.79
C ILE A 34 -9.52 -22.87 10.92
N SER A 35 -8.43 -22.32 11.45
CA SER A 35 -8.18 -20.90 11.41
C SER A 35 -8.29 -20.50 9.95
N PRO A 36 -9.12 -19.50 9.59
CA PRO A 36 -9.19 -19.06 8.22
C PRO A 36 -7.80 -18.58 7.81
N ALA A 37 -7.14 -19.36 6.95
CA ALA A 37 -5.93 -18.92 6.28
C ALA A 37 -6.24 -17.55 5.68
N GLY A 38 -5.40 -16.56 6.00
CA GLY A 38 -5.80 -15.14 5.98
C GLY A 38 -6.56 -14.80 4.70
N ALA A 39 -7.81 -14.34 4.86
CA ALA A 39 -8.65 -14.03 3.71
C ALA A 39 -7.94 -13.00 2.84
N ALA A 40 -7.46 -13.43 1.67
CA ALA A 40 -6.80 -12.56 0.70
C ALA A 40 -7.69 -11.34 0.50
N ALA A 41 -7.14 -10.15 0.77
CA ALA A 41 -7.92 -8.94 0.97
C ALA A 41 -8.88 -8.74 -0.20
N SER A 42 -10.18 -8.98 0.04
CA SER A 42 -11.18 -9.05 -1.02
C SER A 42 -11.11 -7.76 -1.84
N PRO A 43 -11.06 -7.81 -3.20
CA PRO A 43 -10.81 -6.64 -4.03
C PRO A 43 -11.78 -5.49 -3.72
N GLY A 44 -11.35 -4.62 -2.80
CA GLY A 44 -12.30 -3.90 -1.96
C GLY A 44 -13.03 -2.85 -2.78
N SER A 45 -14.35 -2.98 -2.85
CA SER A 45 -15.26 -2.18 -3.66
C SER A 45 -14.83 -0.72 -3.81
N VAL A 46 -14.92 -0.19 -5.04
CA VAL A 46 -14.73 1.24 -5.31
C VAL A 46 -15.57 2.05 -4.30
N PRO A 47 -14.96 2.96 -3.52
CA PRO A 47 -15.72 3.75 -2.55
C PRO A 47 -16.84 4.54 -3.22
N THR A 48 -17.95 4.74 -2.52
CA THR A 48 -19.02 5.60 -3.03
C THR A 48 -18.55 7.05 -3.08
N PHE A 49 -18.64 7.67 -4.25
CA PHE A 49 -18.27 9.07 -4.47
C PHE A 49 -19.43 9.83 -5.10
N GLY A 50 -19.45 11.16 -4.94
CA GLY A 50 -20.32 12.04 -5.72
C GLY A 50 -19.95 12.04 -7.22
N SER A 51 -20.88 12.46 -8.09
CA SER A 51 -20.70 12.39 -9.54
C SER A 51 -19.52 13.22 -10.08
N GLN A 52 -19.25 14.38 -9.46
CA GLN A 52 -18.12 15.25 -9.80
C GLN A 52 -16.78 14.59 -9.46
N ILE A 53 -15.77 14.80 -10.30
CA ILE A 53 -14.45 14.16 -10.21
C ILE A 53 -13.36 15.00 -10.89
N GLU A 54 -12.13 14.88 -10.43
CA GLU A 54 -10.92 15.51 -10.99
C GLU A 54 -10.64 15.00 -12.41
N ASP A 55 -10.06 15.84 -13.26
CA ASP A 55 -9.43 15.37 -14.50
C ASP A 55 -8.23 14.45 -14.23
N TYR A 56 -7.78 13.74 -15.26
CA TYR A 56 -6.53 12.99 -15.20
C TYR A 56 -5.36 13.94 -14.86
N ALA A 57 -4.48 13.51 -13.94
CA ALA A 57 -3.30 14.28 -13.59
C ALA A 57 -2.38 14.48 -14.81
N THR A 58 -1.95 15.72 -15.02
CA THR A 58 -0.88 16.04 -15.96
C THR A 58 0.46 15.52 -15.46
N TYR A 59 1.40 15.17 -16.35
CA TYR A 59 2.74 14.77 -15.92
C TYR A 59 3.53 15.98 -15.40
N GLN A 60 3.70 16.04 -14.09
CA GLN A 60 4.47 17.07 -13.39
C GLN A 60 5.72 16.43 -12.79
N GLY A 61 6.73 16.15 -13.61
CA GLY A 61 8.01 15.64 -13.09
C GLY A 61 8.73 16.65 -12.19
N GLN A 62 9.56 16.17 -11.26
CA GLN A 62 10.30 16.98 -10.27
C GLN A 62 10.97 18.24 -10.85
N THR A 63 10.86 19.37 -10.15
CA THR A 63 11.45 20.68 -10.50
C THR A 63 12.24 21.33 -9.35
N THR A 64 12.07 20.85 -8.13
CA THR A 64 12.60 21.40 -6.88
C THR A 64 13.32 20.30 -6.07
N CYS A 65 13.93 20.62 -4.93
CA CYS A 65 14.14 19.61 -3.89
C CYS A 65 13.57 20.10 -2.56
N SER A 66 12.62 19.35 -2.04
CA SER A 66 11.92 19.57 -0.78
C SER A 66 11.57 18.20 -0.18
N PRO A 67 12.56 17.47 0.36
CA PRO A 67 12.42 16.07 0.79
C PRO A 67 11.73 15.94 2.16
N SER A 68 10.67 16.72 2.38
CA SER A 68 9.71 16.57 3.47
C SER A 68 8.45 15.91 2.93
N PRO A 69 7.91 14.84 3.55
CA PRO A 69 6.71 14.16 3.10
C PRO A 69 5.53 15.12 2.93
N LYS A 70 4.86 15.08 1.78
CA LYS A 70 3.64 15.87 1.53
C LYS A 70 2.42 15.12 2.05
N ARG A 71 1.39 15.87 2.50
CA ARG A 71 0.24 15.36 3.28
C ARG A 71 -0.44 14.17 2.59
N GLY A 72 -0.68 14.25 1.29
CA GLY A 72 -1.30 13.19 0.49
C GLY A 72 -0.48 11.92 0.40
N ALA A 73 0.85 12.01 0.32
CA ALA A 73 1.72 10.82 0.33
C ALA A 73 1.68 10.10 1.69
N VAL A 74 1.60 10.86 2.79
CA VAL A 74 1.42 10.31 4.14
C VAL A 74 0.04 9.67 4.32
N LEU A 75 -1.02 10.27 3.76
CA LEU A 75 -2.37 9.70 3.78
C LEU A 75 -2.46 8.45 2.90
N LEU A 76 -1.85 8.44 1.71
CA LEU A 76 -1.75 7.28 0.83
C LEU A 76 -1.01 6.12 1.50
N GLN A 77 0.15 6.37 2.13
CA GLN A 77 0.86 5.37 2.92
C GLN A 77 -0.06 4.76 4.00
N ARG A 78 -0.73 5.60 4.80
CA ARG A 78 -1.64 5.12 5.85
C ARG A 78 -2.82 4.32 5.29
N TRP A 79 -3.38 4.75 4.17
CA TRP A 79 -4.50 4.08 3.50
C TRP A 79 -4.09 2.70 2.97
N LEU A 80 -2.92 2.58 2.33
CA LEU A 80 -2.39 1.29 1.86
C LEU A 80 -2.08 0.35 3.03
N MET A 81 -1.37 0.82 4.07
CA MET A 81 -1.07 0.03 5.27
C MET A 81 -2.31 -0.42 6.04
N SER A 82 -3.38 0.39 6.06
CA SER A 82 -4.64 0.04 6.72
C SER A 82 -5.53 -0.91 5.90
N ARG A 83 -5.30 -1.02 4.59
CA ARG A 83 -6.12 -1.83 3.66
C ARG A 83 -5.47 -3.17 3.33
N TYR A 84 -4.15 -3.19 3.24
CA TYR A 84 -3.35 -4.34 2.80
C TYR A 84 -2.39 -4.74 3.93
N ALA A 85 -2.95 -5.38 4.96
CA ALA A 85 -2.19 -5.91 6.09
C ALA A 85 -1.10 -6.91 5.64
N GLY A 86 0.01 -6.96 6.36
CA GLY A 86 1.21 -7.73 5.99
C GLY A 86 2.22 -6.95 5.16
N THR A 87 1.76 -6.08 4.25
CA THR A 87 2.61 -5.25 3.39
C THR A 87 3.36 -4.15 4.17
N GLY A 88 4.38 -3.54 3.56
CA GLY A 88 5.26 -2.58 4.26
C GLY A 88 5.54 -1.27 3.52
N THR A 89 6.54 -0.52 3.99
CA THR A 89 6.99 0.73 3.38
C THR A 89 8.46 0.66 2.99
N SER A 90 8.79 1.22 1.83
CA SER A 90 10.15 1.52 1.37
C SER A 90 10.44 3.04 1.42
N GLY A 91 9.42 3.90 1.31
CA GLY A 91 9.46 5.27 1.83
C GLY A 91 8.81 6.35 0.95
N ILE A 92 8.68 7.57 1.49
CA ILE A 92 8.16 8.74 0.75
C ILE A 92 9.28 9.63 0.19
N VAL A 93 10.39 9.79 0.93
CA VAL A 93 11.41 10.81 0.64
C VAL A 93 12.77 10.21 0.26
N ARG A 94 13.51 10.91 -0.59
CA ARG A 94 14.85 10.54 -1.06
C ARG A 94 15.75 11.78 -1.05
N SER A 95 17.01 11.63 -0.64
CA SER A 95 17.94 12.76 -0.55
C SER A 95 18.11 13.48 -1.90
N CYS A 96 18.27 14.81 -1.86
CA CYS A 96 18.57 15.62 -3.04
C CYS A 96 19.84 15.14 -3.76
N SER A 97 20.83 14.64 -3.00
CA SER A 97 22.13 14.15 -3.48
C SER A 97 22.11 12.79 -4.18
N VAL A 98 21.00 12.04 -4.13
CA VAL A 98 20.86 10.83 -4.96
C VAL A 98 20.67 11.27 -6.41
N GLY A 99 21.38 10.68 -7.36
CA GLY A 99 21.32 11.06 -8.78
C GLY A 99 19.92 10.95 -9.41
N GLY A 100 19.73 11.63 -10.55
CA GLY A 100 18.51 11.56 -11.36
C GLY A 100 17.35 12.46 -10.90
N ARG A 101 16.29 12.48 -11.73
CA ARG A 101 15.02 13.17 -11.47
C ARG A 101 14.09 12.22 -10.69
N SER A 102 13.46 12.68 -9.61
CA SER A 102 12.56 11.83 -8.82
C SER A 102 11.61 12.62 -7.93
N GLU A 103 10.32 12.26 -7.94
CA GLU A 103 9.28 12.90 -7.13
C GLU A 103 9.42 12.63 -5.61
N HIS A 104 10.23 11.65 -5.19
CA HIS A 104 10.60 11.48 -3.77
C HIS A 104 11.46 12.64 -3.23
N LYS A 105 12.23 13.32 -4.09
CA LYS A 105 12.97 14.54 -3.72
C LYS A 105 12.04 15.69 -3.34
N GLU A 106 10.75 15.57 -3.65
CA GLU A 106 9.70 16.52 -3.33
C GLU A 106 8.67 15.93 -2.36
N GLY A 107 8.93 14.73 -1.82
CA GLY A 107 8.08 14.04 -0.84
C GLY A 107 6.68 13.70 -1.34
N ARG A 108 6.51 13.55 -2.65
CA ARG A 108 5.20 13.31 -3.32
C ARG A 108 5.17 12.05 -4.19
N ALA A 109 6.12 11.16 -3.98
CA ALA A 109 6.02 9.77 -4.39
C ALA A 109 6.11 8.86 -3.15
N PHE A 110 5.64 7.63 -3.27
CA PHE A 110 5.66 6.62 -2.22
C PHE A 110 6.04 5.26 -2.80
N ASP A 111 7.09 4.66 -2.25
CA ASP A 111 7.48 3.28 -2.53
C ASP A 111 6.80 2.38 -1.47
N TRP A 112 5.73 1.70 -1.90
CA TRP A 112 4.96 0.74 -1.12
C TRP A 112 5.64 -0.63 -1.21
N ARG A 113 6.10 -1.20 -0.09
CA ARG A 113 6.88 -2.44 -0.12
C ARG A 113 5.95 -3.65 -0.21
N VAL A 114 6.05 -4.35 -1.33
CA VAL A 114 5.32 -5.57 -1.70
C VAL A 114 6.16 -6.34 -2.72
N SER A 115 6.32 -7.65 -2.53
CA SER A 115 7.03 -8.53 -3.47
C SER A 115 6.08 -9.21 -4.45
N VAL A 116 6.54 -9.39 -5.70
CA VAL A 116 5.86 -10.25 -6.70
C VAL A 116 6.02 -11.75 -6.41
N ASP A 117 6.98 -12.13 -5.57
CA ASP A 117 7.32 -13.51 -5.24
C ASP A 117 6.61 -14.00 -3.96
N ASP A 118 6.06 -13.10 -3.14
CA ASP A 118 5.04 -13.43 -2.13
C ASP A 118 3.63 -13.30 -2.74
N SER A 119 2.86 -14.39 -2.71
CA SER A 119 1.54 -14.43 -3.33
C SER A 119 0.50 -13.48 -2.73
N ASN A 120 0.66 -13.09 -1.46
CA ASN A 120 -0.28 -12.21 -0.75
C ASN A 120 0.08 -10.74 -0.99
N GLU A 121 1.36 -10.39 -0.92
CA GLU A 121 1.84 -9.05 -1.26
C GLU A 121 1.58 -8.73 -2.75
N ARG A 122 1.80 -9.72 -3.64
CA ARG A 122 1.42 -9.63 -5.05
C ARG A 122 -0.08 -9.42 -5.25
N ALA A 123 -0.93 -10.21 -4.61
CA ALA A 123 -2.39 -10.08 -4.73
C ALA A 123 -2.89 -8.72 -4.20
N ALA A 124 -2.25 -8.16 -3.16
CA ALA A 124 -2.53 -6.81 -2.69
C ALA A 124 -2.16 -5.74 -3.74
N ALA A 125 -0.99 -5.86 -4.37
CA ALA A 125 -0.55 -4.96 -5.43
C ALA A 125 -1.46 -5.01 -6.68
N GLU A 126 -1.80 -6.22 -7.14
CA GLU A 126 -2.75 -6.43 -8.24
C GLU A 126 -4.14 -5.87 -7.90
N SER A 127 -4.65 -6.12 -6.69
CA SER A 127 -5.92 -5.53 -6.20
C SER A 127 -5.90 -4.00 -6.16
N PHE A 128 -4.77 -3.37 -5.85
CA PHE A 128 -4.63 -1.91 -5.89
C PHE A 128 -4.63 -1.40 -7.33
N VAL A 129 -3.86 -2.02 -8.23
CA VAL A 129 -3.82 -1.68 -9.66
C VAL A 129 -5.18 -1.79 -10.33
N ASP A 130 -5.96 -2.85 -10.04
CA ASP A 130 -7.33 -2.99 -10.55
C ASP A 130 -8.28 -1.93 -9.97
N LEU A 131 -8.16 -1.58 -8.67
CA LEU A 131 -8.95 -0.49 -8.08
C LEU A 131 -8.67 0.87 -8.73
N LEU A 132 -7.41 1.15 -9.10
CA LEU A 132 -7.03 2.36 -9.83
C LEU A 132 -7.56 2.39 -11.28
N ARG A 133 -7.87 1.21 -11.83
CA ARG A 133 -8.43 1.02 -13.18
C ARG A 133 -9.95 0.92 -13.21
N ALA A 134 -10.60 0.64 -12.09
CA ALA A 134 -12.03 0.47 -11.97
C ALA A 134 -12.84 1.75 -12.29
N THR A 135 -14.10 1.53 -12.65
CA THR A 135 -15.13 2.55 -12.87
C THR A 135 -15.98 2.68 -11.60
N ASP A 136 -16.32 3.91 -11.16
CA ASP A 136 -17.25 4.11 -10.02
C ASP A 136 -18.73 3.92 -10.42
N GLY A 137 -19.61 3.90 -9.42
CA GLY A 137 -21.06 3.78 -9.63
C GLY A 137 -21.72 4.95 -10.39
N ASN A 138 -20.98 6.03 -10.68
CA ASN A 138 -21.42 7.15 -11.51
C ASN A 138 -20.96 6.99 -12.98
N GLY A 139 -20.25 5.92 -13.32
CA GLY A 139 -19.65 5.72 -14.64
C GLY A 139 -18.27 6.36 -14.82
N ASN A 140 -17.67 6.94 -13.77
CA ASN A 140 -16.35 7.55 -13.87
C ASN A 140 -15.26 6.48 -13.95
N ARG A 141 -14.65 6.32 -15.13
CA ARG A 141 -13.44 5.52 -15.30
C ARG A 141 -12.29 6.04 -14.44
N ASN A 142 -11.48 5.11 -13.92
CA ASN A 142 -10.26 5.37 -13.16
C ASN A 142 -10.50 6.20 -11.88
N ALA A 143 -11.67 6.02 -11.25
CA ALA A 143 -12.16 6.95 -10.23
C ALA A 143 -11.21 7.13 -9.05
N VAL A 144 -10.72 6.05 -8.46
CA VAL A 144 -9.82 6.13 -7.29
C VAL A 144 -8.49 6.79 -7.66
N ALA A 145 -7.93 6.50 -8.84
CA ALA A 145 -6.66 7.07 -9.27
C ALA A 145 -6.73 8.59 -9.54
N ARG A 146 -7.83 9.03 -10.15
CA ARG A 146 -8.12 10.47 -10.37
C ARG A 146 -8.32 11.18 -9.03
N ARG A 147 -9.18 10.65 -8.15
CA ARG A 147 -9.50 11.26 -6.86
C ARG A 147 -8.35 11.28 -5.86
N MET A 148 -7.45 10.29 -5.87
CA MET A 148 -6.20 10.32 -5.10
C MET A 148 -5.18 11.33 -5.66
N GLY A 149 -5.35 11.79 -6.91
CA GLY A 149 -4.43 12.69 -7.60
C GLY A 149 -3.15 12.01 -8.09
N LEU A 150 -3.23 10.75 -8.55
CA LEU A 150 -2.06 10.00 -9.00
C LEU A 150 -1.62 10.42 -10.42
N MET A 151 -0.33 10.67 -10.62
CA MET A 151 0.28 10.87 -11.94
C MET A 151 0.58 9.54 -12.61
N TYR A 152 1.25 8.62 -11.89
CA TYR A 152 1.57 7.28 -12.38
C TYR A 152 1.85 6.30 -11.25
N VAL A 153 1.71 5.01 -11.55
CA VAL A 153 2.09 3.87 -10.71
C VAL A 153 2.96 2.92 -11.53
N ILE A 154 3.95 2.27 -10.90
CA ILE A 154 4.83 1.27 -11.52
C ILE A 154 4.84 0.00 -10.66
N TRP A 155 4.68 -1.16 -11.30
CA TRP A 155 4.64 -2.50 -10.69
C TRP A 155 4.98 -3.58 -11.73
N ASP A 156 5.78 -4.58 -11.36
CA ASP A 156 6.17 -5.77 -12.16
C ASP A 156 6.38 -5.48 -13.66
N ASP A 157 7.40 -4.68 -13.98
CA ASP A 157 7.75 -4.24 -15.34
C ASP A 157 6.63 -3.50 -16.12
N GLN A 158 5.61 -2.95 -15.42
CA GLN A 158 4.51 -2.19 -16.03
C GLN A 158 4.33 -0.80 -15.40
N ILE A 159 3.99 0.19 -16.23
CA ILE A 159 3.63 1.55 -15.82
C ILE A 159 2.18 1.88 -16.21
N TYR A 160 1.46 2.44 -15.24
CA TYR A 160 0.08 2.88 -15.33
C TYR A 160 0.02 4.39 -15.09
N SER A 161 -0.08 5.20 -16.15
CA SER A 161 -0.07 6.67 -16.03
C SER A 161 -1.42 7.32 -16.34
N ALA A 162 -1.72 8.42 -15.66
CA ALA A 162 -2.92 9.23 -15.90
C ALA A 162 -2.98 9.75 -17.34
N THR A 163 -1.83 10.11 -17.91
CA THR A 163 -1.64 10.46 -19.33
C THR A 163 -1.96 9.33 -20.32
N SER A 164 -2.12 8.09 -19.84
CA SER A 164 -2.55 6.91 -20.61
C SER A 164 -3.83 6.30 -20.02
N GLN A 165 -4.59 7.06 -19.23
CA GLN A 165 -5.81 6.61 -18.53
C GLN A 165 -5.63 5.31 -17.72
N PHE A 166 -4.42 5.12 -17.16
CA PHE A 166 -3.99 3.90 -16.48
C PHE A 166 -4.20 2.60 -17.28
N VAL A 167 -4.12 2.67 -18.61
CA VAL A 167 -3.88 1.48 -19.44
C VAL A 167 -2.45 0.97 -19.15
N PRO A 168 -2.25 -0.34 -18.90
CA PRO A 168 -0.92 -0.89 -18.69
C PRO A 168 -0.02 -0.67 -19.91
N ARG A 169 1.22 -0.28 -19.67
CA ARG A 169 2.29 -0.20 -20.69
C ARG A 169 3.57 -0.81 -20.12
N PRO A 170 4.44 -1.42 -20.95
CA PRO A 170 5.75 -1.86 -20.49
C PRO A 170 6.55 -0.72 -19.85
N TYR A 171 7.27 -1.04 -18.78
CA TYR A 171 8.22 -0.18 -18.10
C TYR A 171 9.61 -0.80 -18.16
N VAL A 172 10.61 0.04 -18.47
CA VAL A 172 12.03 -0.31 -18.33
C VAL A 172 12.69 0.89 -17.66
N SER A 173 13.39 0.66 -16.54
CA SER A 173 14.13 1.70 -15.85
C SER A 173 15.35 2.13 -16.67
N SER A 174 15.69 3.42 -16.67
CA SER A 174 16.96 3.91 -17.23
C SER A 174 18.21 3.43 -16.46
N GLY A 175 18.02 2.75 -15.32
CA GLY A 175 19.06 1.96 -14.66
C GLY A 175 19.37 0.62 -15.36
N CYS A 176 18.45 0.07 -16.16
CA CYS A 176 18.70 -1.10 -16.99
C CYS A 176 19.59 -0.72 -18.17
N ARG A 177 20.83 -1.24 -18.18
CA ARG A 177 21.83 -1.01 -19.25
C ARG A 177 22.21 -2.31 -19.99
N THR A 178 21.45 -3.37 -19.77
CA THR A 178 21.68 -4.72 -20.31
C THR A 178 20.60 -5.07 -21.31
N ASP A 179 20.96 -5.79 -22.39
CA ASP A 179 20.04 -6.13 -23.48
C ASP A 179 18.87 -7.05 -23.05
N ALA A 180 19.00 -7.70 -21.90
CA ALA A 180 17.95 -8.49 -21.26
C ALA A 180 17.40 -7.80 -20.00
N LEU A 181 16.09 -7.55 -19.96
CA LEU A 181 15.37 -7.05 -18.79
C LEU A 181 15.47 -8.00 -17.59
N ALA A 182 15.53 -9.31 -17.84
CA ALA A 182 15.72 -10.35 -16.82
C ALA A 182 17.06 -10.27 -16.07
N ALA A 183 18.04 -9.50 -16.57
CA ALA A 183 19.30 -9.23 -15.86
C ALA A 183 19.23 -8.00 -14.94
N CYS A 184 18.13 -7.24 -14.96
CA CYS A 184 17.91 -6.16 -13.99
C CYS A 184 17.36 -6.69 -12.68
N GLY A 185 17.93 -6.24 -11.55
CA GLY A 185 17.42 -6.55 -10.22
C GLY A 185 16.05 -5.93 -9.94
N ASP A 186 15.30 -6.56 -9.04
CA ASP A 186 13.87 -6.33 -8.82
C ASP A 186 13.49 -4.89 -8.47
N THR A 187 14.36 -4.15 -7.77
CA THR A 187 14.16 -2.72 -7.46
C THR A 187 14.18 -1.81 -8.69
N LEU A 188 14.86 -2.20 -9.78
CA LEU A 188 14.79 -1.47 -11.06
C LEU A 188 13.56 -1.86 -11.88
N ARG A 189 12.96 -3.01 -11.57
CA ARG A 189 11.80 -3.61 -12.26
C ARG A 189 10.47 -3.37 -11.52
N HIS A 190 10.53 -2.79 -10.32
CA HIS A 190 9.39 -2.59 -9.41
C HIS A 190 8.73 -3.91 -9.04
N ARG A 191 9.56 -4.88 -8.66
CA ARG A 191 9.17 -6.25 -8.27
C ARG A 191 9.28 -6.51 -6.76
N ASP A 192 9.91 -5.61 -6.03
CA ASP A 192 10.02 -5.54 -4.56
C ASP A 192 9.26 -4.36 -3.93
N HIS A 193 8.68 -3.49 -4.77
CA HIS A 193 7.80 -2.40 -4.36
C HIS A 193 6.89 -1.93 -5.50
N VAL A 194 5.70 -1.44 -5.16
CA VAL A 194 4.89 -0.57 -6.04
C VAL A 194 5.35 0.86 -5.84
N HIS A 195 5.81 1.52 -6.90
CA HIS A 195 6.11 2.95 -6.88
C HIS A 195 4.85 3.75 -7.27
N VAL A 196 4.46 4.74 -6.45
CA VAL A 196 3.33 5.64 -6.72
C VAL A 196 3.81 7.09 -6.75
N SER A 197 3.53 7.82 -7.83
CA SER A 197 3.88 9.24 -7.99
C SER A 197 2.62 10.11 -8.07
N MET A 198 2.54 11.18 -7.28
CA MET A 198 1.36 12.05 -7.15
C MET A 198 1.54 13.40 -7.85
N SER A 199 0.44 13.93 -8.37
CA SER A 199 0.33 15.34 -8.78
C SER A 199 0.43 16.25 -7.56
N TRP A 200 0.67 17.55 -7.76
CA TRP A 200 0.70 18.47 -6.61
C TRP A 200 -0.65 18.61 -5.89
N ALA A 201 -1.78 18.43 -6.58
CA ALA A 201 -3.10 18.41 -5.95
C ALA A 201 -3.26 17.20 -5.02
N GLY A 202 -2.93 16.00 -5.52
CA GLY A 202 -2.96 14.77 -4.73
C GLY A 202 -1.96 14.82 -3.57
N ALA A 203 -0.73 15.25 -3.82
CA ALA A 203 0.35 15.33 -2.84
C ALA A 203 0.06 16.29 -1.69
N LEU A 204 -0.61 17.41 -1.93
CA LEU A 204 -1.04 18.35 -0.88
C LEU A 204 -2.30 17.90 -0.14
N ALA A 205 -2.94 16.82 -0.60
CA ALA A 205 -4.23 16.31 -0.13
C ALA A 205 -5.38 17.32 -0.35
N HIS A 206 -5.45 17.88 -1.55
CA HIS A 206 -6.45 18.86 -2.01
C HIS A 206 -7.49 18.27 -3.00
N THR A 207 -7.57 16.95 -3.12
CA THR A 207 -8.50 16.27 -4.05
C THR A 207 -9.58 15.51 -3.28
N SER A 208 -10.66 15.15 -3.97
CA SER A 208 -11.92 14.70 -3.35
C SER A 208 -11.82 13.39 -2.56
N PHE A 209 -10.75 12.61 -2.75
CA PHE A 209 -10.43 11.45 -1.89
C PHE A 209 -9.93 11.85 -0.50
N TRP A 210 -9.37 13.06 -0.35
CA TRP A 210 -8.67 13.51 0.86
C TRP A 210 -9.37 14.65 1.62
N ASP A 211 -10.08 15.55 0.93
CA ASP A 211 -10.83 16.64 1.56
C ASP A 211 -12.29 16.78 1.10
N GLY A 212 -12.74 15.94 0.16
CA GLY A 212 -14.10 15.94 -0.39
C GLY A 212 -14.36 16.98 -1.48
N SER A 213 -13.40 17.87 -1.79
CA SER A 213 -13.52 18.88 -2.85
C SER A 213 -12.86 18.43 -4.16
N VAL A 214 -13.46 18.76 -5.30
CA VAL A 214 -12.86 18.46 -6.62
C VAL A 214 -11.90 19.58 -7.00
N SER A 215 -10.60 19.28 -7.04
CA SER A 215 -9.54 20.23 -7.43
C SER A 215 -9.12 20.09 -8.89
N GLY A 216 -8.78 21.22 -9.50
CA GLY A 216 -8.06 21.25 -10.77
C GLY A 216 -6.57 20.87 -10.63
N GLN A 217 -5.82 21.05 -11.72
CA GLN A 217 -4.37 20.84 -11.75
C GLN A 217 -3.66 21.92 -10.92
N VAL A 218 -3.09 21.56 -9.77
CA VAL A 218 -2.21 22.44 -8.99
C VAL A 218 -0.81 22.42 -9.63
N VAL A 219 -0.22 23.60 -9.90
CA VAL A 219 1.15 23.71 -10.44
C VAL A 219 2.21 23.40 -9.37
N PRO A 220 3.43 22.96 -9.75
CA PRO A 220 4.53 22.85 -8.80
C PRO A 220 4.81 24.18 -8.07
N PRO A 221 5.20 24.16 -6.78
CA PRO A 221 5.72 25.35 -6.13
C PRO A 221 6.99 25.83 -6.86
N PRO A 222 7.30 27.13 -6.84
CA PRO A 222 8.46 27.68 -7.51
C PRO A 222 9.74 27.02 -6.99
N ALA A 223 10.71 26.80 -7.88
CA ALA A 223 11.95 26.14 -7.55
C ALA A 223 12.70 26.89 -6.43
N SER A 224 12.81 26.23 -5.27
CA SER A 224 13.76 26.61 -4.23
C SER A 224 15.14 26.70 -4.87
N LYS A 225 15.85 27.83 -4.70
CA LYS A 225 17.21 27.99 -5.23
C LYS A 225 18.06 26.80 -4.76
N PRO A 226 18.84 26.14 -5.63
CA PRO A 226 19.64 25.00 -5.22
C PRO A 226 20.60 25.45 -4.12
N THR A 227 20.51 24.81 -2.96
CA THR A 227 21.60 24.85 -1.98
C THR A 227 22.84 24.30 -2.68
N PRO A 228 24.01 24.97 -2.62
CA PRO A 228 25.23 24.45 -3.22
C PRO A 228 25.50 23.02 -2.75
N GLU A 229 25.78 22.13 -3.69
CA GLU A 229 26.21 20.77 -3.37
C GLU A 229 27.49 20.83 -2.53
N PRO A 230 27.60 20.11 -1.40
CA PRO A 230 28.80 20.10 -0.59
C PRO A 230 29.99 19.65 -1.45
N GLN A 231 30.87 20.60 -1.76
CA GLN A 231 32.02 20.36 -2.63
C GLN A 231 32.86 19.21 -2.04
N PRO A 232 33.22 18.18 -2.83
CA PRO A 232 33.95 17.03 -2.31
C PRO A 232 35.20 17.47 -1.57
N ALA A 233 35.36 17.00 -0.32
CA ALA A 233 36.49 17.35 0.52
C ALA A 233 37.81 17.06 -0.25
N PRO A 234 38.79 18.00 -0.26
CA PRO A 234 40.03 17.81 -0.99
C PRO A 234 40.67 16.46 -0.66
N LYS A 235 40.95 15.66 -1.69
CA LYS A 235 41.56 14.34 -1.53
C LYS A 235 42.83 14.48 -0.67
N PRO A 236 42.97 13.74 0.44
CA PRO A 236 44.16 13.83 1.29
C PRO A 236 45.44 13.70 0.47
N ALA A 237 46.40 14.58 0.73
CA ALA A 237 47.68 14.58 0.03
C ALA A 237 48.35 13.20 0.17
N PRO A 238 49.02 12.68 -0.88
CA PRO A 238 49.76 11.42 -0.78
C PRO A 238 50.73 11.46 0.39
N LYS A 239 50.65 10.48 1.29
CA LYS A 239 51.58 10.35 2.41
C LYS A 239 53.01 10.26 1.83
N PRO A 240 53.98 11.07 2.30
CA PRO A 240 55.35 11.01 1.79
C PRO A 240 55.91 9.59 1.85
N ALA A 241 56.58 9.18 0.77
CA ALA A 241 57.27 7.90 0.73
C ALA A 241 58.35 7.87 1.83
N PRO A 242 58.55 6.74 2.54
CA PRO A 242 59.64 6.61 3.50
C PRO A 242 60.98 6.90 2.83
N GLN A 243 61.79 7.78 3.41
CA GLN A 243 63.18 7.94 2.97
C GLN A 243 63.93 6.62 3.22
N PRO A 244 64.78 6.17 2.29
CA PRO A 244 65.67 5.03 2.54
C PRO A 244 66.53 5.29 3.77
N ALA A 245 66.67 4.28 4.63
CA ALA A 245 67.59 4.35 5.76
C ALA A 245 69.04 4.54 5.24
N PRO A 246 69.90 5.31 5.95
CA PRO A 246 71.31 5.38 5.62
C PRO A 246 71.94 3.99 5.59
N LYS A 247 72.83 3.74 4.62
CA LYS A 247 73.75 2.60 4.69
C LYS A 247 74.81 2.88 5.78
N PRO A 248 75.34 1.83 6.42
CA PRO A 248 76.52 1.93 7.27
C PRO A 248 77.78 2.29 6.46
#